data_AF-A0A016S8N9-F1
#
_entry.id   AF-A0A016S8N9-F1
#
_cell.length_a   1.000
_cell.length_b   1.000
_cell.length_c   1.000
_cell.angle_alpha   90.00
_cell.angle_beta   90.00
_cell.angle_gamma   90.00
#
_symmetry.space_group_name_H-M   'P 1'
#
loop_
_entity.id
_entity.type
_entity.pdbx_description
1 polymer ?
#
loop_
_entity_poly.entity_id
_entity_poly.type
_entity_poly.pdbx_seq_one_letter_code
_entity_poly.pdbx_strand_id
1 'polypeptide(L)'
;MSKLGYCFFFLKNWNCGLEAAALQHAMRCTFAKSDVATRPDNGENQATIAAAASYRAAAEQAVRQWWKTIRTTGGVGMNRLYQQSFVGTPIDSFTQMAWATTRRLGCAVARCNGRYNVVCRYSER
;
A
#
# COMPACT_ATOMS: atom_id res chain seq x y z
N MET A 1 -7.18 29.39 18.78
CA MET A 1 -7.08 29.37 17.31
C MET A 1 -6.91 27.93 16.85
N SER A 2 -8.03 27.23 16.71
CA SER A 2 -8.06 25.83 16.28
C SER A 2 -8.03 25.82 14.75
N LYS A 3 -6.87 25.51 14.15
CA LYS A 3 -6.80 25.24 12.72
C LYS A 3 -7.70 24.03 12.45
N LEU A 4 -8.84 24.25 11.81
CA LEU A 4 -9.60 23.20 11.14
C LEU A 4 -8.63 22.53 10.15
N GLY A 5 -8.09 21.38 10.55
CA GLY A 5 -7.31 20.53 9.68
C GLY A 5 -8.25 19.97 8.63
N TYR A 6 -8.35 20.64 7.49
CA TYR A 6 -8.92 20.05 6.29
C TYR A 6 -8.18 18.75 6.02
N CYS A 7 -8.92 17.64 5.93
CA CYS A 7 -8.39 16.36 5.49
C CYS A 7 -8.14 16.48 3.98
N PHE A 8 -7.04 17.14 3.59
CA PHE A 8 -6.64 17.22 2.19
C PHE A 8 -6.09 15.85 1.77
N PHE A 9 -6.96 15.03 1.19
CA PHE A 9 -6.54 13.85 0.46
C PHE A 9 -6.13 14.30 -0.94
N PHE A 10 -4.83 14.26 -1.22
CA PHE A 10 -4.32 14.66 -2.52
C PHE A 10 -4.43 13.51 -3.52
N LEU A 11 -4.75 13.86 -4.76
CA LEU A 11 -4.61 12.94 -5.89
C LEU A 11 -3.13 12.52 -6.00
N LYS A 12 -2.92 11.21 -6.07
CA LYS A 12 -1.59 10.63 -6.21
C LYS A 12 -1.27 10.48 -7.69
N ASN A 13 -0.11 10.98 -8.11
CA ASN A 13 0.39 10.84 -9.47
C ASN A 13 1.07 9.49 -9.66
N TRP A 14 0.84 8.86 -10.81
CA TRP A 14 1.59 7.66 -11.17
C TRP A 14 3.06 8.00 -11.39
N ASN A 15 3.95 7.13 -10.92
CA ASN A 15 5.39 7.28 -11.10
C ASN A 15 6.02 5.98 -11.61
N CYS A 16 6.58 6.03 -12.82
CA CYS A 16 7.17 4.86 -13.47
C CYS A 16 8.39 4.29 -12.72
N GLY A 17 9.14 5.13 -11.99
CA GLY A 17 10.25 4.65 -11.15
C GLY A 17 9.78 3.80 -9.97
N LEU A 18 8.71 4.24 -9.30
CA LEU A 18 8.05 3.47 -8.24
C LEU A 18 7.41 2.18 -8.78
N GLU A 19 6.83 2.22 -9.98
CA GLU A 19 6.30 1.05 -10.68
C GLU A 19 7.41 0.03 -10.97
N ALA A 20 8.53 0.47 -11.54
CA ALA A 20 9.67 -0.39 -11.83
C ALA A 20 10.25 -1.03 -10.56
N ALA A 21 10.38 -0.25 -9.48
CA ALA A 21 10.83 -0.78 -8.18
C ALA A 21 9.82 -1.77 -7.58
N ALA A 22 8.51 -1.50 -7.70
CA ALA A 22 7.47 -2.43 -7.29
C ALA A 22 7.52 -3.73 -8.10
N LEU A 23 7.76 -3.65 -9.41
CA LEU A 23 7.88 -4.80 -10.31
C LEU A 23 9.08 -5.66 -9.95
N GLN A 24 10.25 -5.05 -9.73
CA GLN A 24 11.46 -5.76 -9.30
C GLN A 24 11.21 -6.57 -8.02
N HIS A 25 10.46 -6.03 -7.06
CA HIS A 25 10.11 -6.78 -5.84
C HIS A 25 9.02 -7.83 -6.09
N ALA A 26 7.96 -7.48 -6.83
CA ALA A 26 6.86 -8.39 -7.14
C ALA A 26 7.35 -9.69 -7.81
N MET A 27 8.29 -9.57 -8.76
CA MET A 27 8.88 -10.68 -9.51
C MET A 27 9.75 -11.62 -8.66
N ARG A 28 10.19 -11.21 -7.46
CA ARG A 28 10.91 -12.11 -6.54
C ARG A 28 10.01 -13.17 -5.90
N CYS A 29 8.69 -13.03 -6.03
CA CYS A 29 7.71 -14.01 -5.55
C CYS A 29 7.85 -14.36 -4.05
N THR A 30 8.30 -13.42 -3.21
CA THR A 30 8.44 -13.63 -1.76
C THR A 30 7.11 -13.59 -1.01
N PHE A 31 6.05 -13.07 -1.64
CA PHE A 31 4.71 -12.91 -1.05
C PHE A 31 4.71 -12.14 0.29
N ALA A 32 5.65 -11.21 0.42
CA ALA A 32 5.82 -10.37 1.59
C ALA A 32 6.29 -8.97 1.19
N LYS A 33 6.11 -7.99 2.08
CA LYS A 33 6.76 -6.68 1.94
C LYS A 33 8.28 -6.87 1.90
N SER A 34 8.95 -6.06 1.09
CA SER A 34 10.40 -5.90 1.11
C SER A 34 10.87 -5.27 2.41
N ASP A 35 12.14 -5.54 2.75
CA ASP A 35 12.81 -4.92 3.88
C ASP A 35 12.78 -3.39 3.74
N VAL A 36 12.37 -2.72 4.82
CA VAL A 36 12.31 -1.27 4.93
C VAL A 36 13.66 -0.61 4.66
N ALA A 37 14.77 -1.23 5.06
CA ALA A 37 16.12 -0.72 4.83
C ALA A 37 16.47 -0.59 3.34
N THR A 38 15.83 -1.40 2.49
CA THR A 38 16.03 -1.34 1.02
C THR A 38 15.19 -0.26 0.34
N ARG A 39 14.40 0.50 1.10
CA ARG A 39 13.43 1.48 0.58
C ARG A 39 13.19 2.65 1.55
N PRO A 40 14.25 3.34 2.00
CA PRO A 40 14.15 4.33 3.09
C PRO A 40 13.04 5.36 2.87
N ASP A 41 12.90 5.84 1.63
CA ASP A 41 11.98 6.92 1.26
C ASP A 41 10.62 6.45 0.72
N ASN A 42 10.37 5.13 0.68
CA ASN A 42 9.20 4.56 0.02
C ASN A 42 8.37 3.67 0.96
N GLY A 43 7.10 4.03 1.07
CA GLY A 43 6.06 3.16 1.60
C GLY A 43 5.83 1.93 0.72
N GLU A 44 5.27 0.86 1.28
CA GLU A 44 4.93 -0.33 0.52
C GLU A 44 3.69 -1.04 1.06
N ASN A 45 2.80 -1.38 0.14
CA ASN A 45 1.77 -2.39 0.36
C ASN A 45 2.04 -3.61 -0.52
N GLN A 46 1.83 -4.80 0.04
CA GLN A 46 1.91 -6.06 -0.67
C GLN A 46 0.65 -6.88 -0.40
N ALA A 47 0.16 -7.60 -1.40
CA ALA A 47 -0.93 -8.55 -1.27
C ALA A 47 -0.67 -9.82 -2.08
N THR A 48 -1.09 -10.94 -1.52
CA THR A 48 -1.09 -12.24 -2.19
C THR A 48 -2.51 -12.58 -2.60
N ILE A 49 -2.75 -12.67 -3.90
CA ILE A 49 -4.08 -12.98 -4.46
C ILE A 49 -4.05 -14.39 -5.02
N ALA A 50 -4.86 -15.29 -4.44
CA ALA A 50 -4.86 -16.70 -4.82
C ALA A 50 -5.29 -16.92 -6.27
N ALA A 51 -6.36 -16.24 -6.70
CA ALA A 51 -6.89 -16.32 -8.05
C ALA A 51 -7.52 -15.00 -8.49
N ALA A 52 -7.38 -14.67 -9.77
CA ALA A 52 -8.00 -13.52 -10.40
C ALA A 52 -8.13 -13.76 -11.91
N ALA A 53 -9.18 -13.21 -12.51
CA ALA A 53 -9.45 -13.32 -13.95
C ALA A 53 -8.41 -12.58 -14.82
N SER A 54 -7.72 -11.58 -14.24
CA SER A 54 -6.68 -10.81 -14.93
C SER A 54 -5.73 -10.15 -13.92
N TYR A 55 -4.59 -9.64 -14.40
CA TYR A 55 -3.68 -8.82 -13.60
C TYR A 55 -4.38 -7.59 -13.00
N ARG A 56 -5.28 -6.95 -13.78
CA ARG A 56 -6.10 -5.85 -13.29
C ARG A 56 -7.03 -6.28 -12.16
N ALA A 57 -7.71 -7.41 -12.31
CA ALA A 57 -8.59 -7.93 -11.25
C ALA A 57 -7.80 -8.28 -9.98
N ALA A 58 -6.57 -8.79 -10.11
CA ALA A 58 -5.69 -9.01 -8.96
C ALA A 58 -5.32 -7.69 -8.26
N ALA A 59 -4.98 -6.65 -9.02
CA ALA A 59 -4.70 -5.32 -8.48
C ALA A 59 -5.92 -4.72 -7.75
N GLU A 60 -7.12 -4.81 -8.34
CA GLU A 60 -8.36 -4.34 -7.73
C GLU A 60 -8.67 -5.07 -6.42
N GLN A 61 -8.46 -6.40 -6.38
CA GLN A 61 -8.59 -7.19 -5.15
C GLN A 61 -7.59 -6.75 -4.07
N ALA A 62 -6.32 -6.56 -4.43
CA ALA A 62 -5.29 -6.10 -3.49
C ALA A 62 -5.62 -4.74 -2.86
N VAL A 63 -6.04 -3.77 -3.68
CA VAL A 63 -6.48 -2.45 -3.22
C VAL A 63 -7.65 -2.56 -2.25
N ARG A 64 -8.64 -3.43 -2.53
CA ARG A 64 -9.77 -3.68 -1.62
C ARG A 64 -9.32 -4.34 -0.31
N GLN A 65 -8.37 -5.28 -0.36
CA GLN A 65 -7.83 -5.92 0.85
C GLN A 65 -7.15 -4.91 1.75
N TRP A 66 -6.24 -4.08 1.22
CA TRP A 66 -5.54 -3.05 1.98
C TRP A 66 -6.51 -2.04 2.59
N TRP A 67 -7.46 -1.53 1.80
CA TRP A 67 -8.43 -0.54 2.28
C TRP A 67 -9.38 -1.11 3.33
N LYS A 68 -9.81 -2.38 3.22
CA LYS A 68 -10.77 -3.00 4.15
C LYS A 68 -10.25 -3.03 5.59
N THR A 69 -8.94 -3.00 5.80
CA THR A 69 -8.30 -3.12 7.11
C THR A 69 -8.81 -2.10 8.14
N ILE A 70 -9.14 -0.86 7.72
CA ILE A 70 -9.77 0.15 8.60
C ILE A 70 -11.04 -0.35 9.28
N ARG A 71 -11.84 -1.15 8.58
CA ARG A 71 -13.12 -1.66 9.12
C ARG A 71 -12.92 -2.90 9.98
N THR A 72 -11.82 -3.63 9.82
CA THR A 72 -11.59 -4.91 10.52
C THR A 72 -10.73 -4.77 11.76
N THR A 73 -9.97 -3.69 11.90
CA THR A 73 -9.08 -3.46 13.07
C THR A 73 -9.59 -2.41 14.05
N GLY A 74 -10.82 -1.89 13.87
CA GLY A 74 -11.36 -0.79 14.69
C GLY A 74 -10.87 0.61 14.28
N GLY A 75 -10.11 0.72 13.19
CA GLY A 75 -9.65 1.99 12.60
C GLY A 75 -8.47 2.64 13.29
N VAL A 76 -8.25 3.93 13.01
CA VAL A 76 -7.12 4.74 13.53
C VAL A 76 -7.54 5.73 14.63
N GLY A 77 -8.70 5.49 15.24
CA GLY A 77 -9.32 6.42 16.20
C GLY A 77 -9.80 7.73 15.55
N MET A 78 -10.57 8.51 16.31
CA MET A 78 -11.14 9.78 15.81
C MET A 78 -10.08 10.87 15.59
N ASN A 79 -8.95 10.80 16.29
CA ASN A 79 -7.84 11.74 16.14
C ASN A 79 -7.00 11.48 14.88
N ARG A 80 -7.19 10.33 14.21
CA ARG A 80 -6.48 9.95 12.97
C ARG A 80 -4.96 9.94 13.13
N LEU A 81 -4.46 9.61 14.32
CA LEU A 81 -3.02 9.53 14.60
C LEU A 81 -2.51 8.13 14.30
N TYR A 82 -1.46 8.05 13.49
CA TYR A 82 -0.73 6.81 13.29
C TYR A 82 0.17 6.53 14.50
N GLN A 83 0.01 5.37 15.12
CA GLN A 83 0.72 4.96 16.32
C GLN A 83 1.74 3.86 16.02
N GLN A 84 2.79 3.78 16.82
CA GLN A 84 3.80 2.73 16.67
C GLN A 84 3.20 1.31 16.78
N SER A 85 2.14 1.15 17.57
CA SER A 85 1.38 -0.10 17.70
C SER A 85 0.73 -0.58 16.39
N PHE A 86 0.61 0.29 15.38
CA PHE A 86 0.07 -0.08 14.08
C PHE A 86 1.11 -0.65 13.12
N VAL A 87 2.40 -0.47 13.40
CA VAL A 87 3.48 -0.93 12.51
C VAL A 87 3.44 -2.46 12.40
N GLY A 88 3.35 -2.96 11.16
CA GLY A 88 3.28 -4.41 10.87
C GLY A 88 1.92 -5.05 11.17
N THR A 89 0.93 -4.27 11.63
CA THR A 89 -0.46 -4.75 11.78
C THR A 89 -1.26 -4.49 10.51
N PRO A 90 -2.42 -5.15 10.30
CA PRO A 90 -3.20 -4.97 9.08
C PRO A 90 -3.59 -3.51 8.78
N ILE A 91 -3.79 -2.66 9.79
CA ILE A 91 -4.16 -1.24 9.59
C ILE A 91 -3.07 -0.42 8.90
N ASP A 92 -1.82 -0.91 8.87
CA ASP A 92 -0.71 -0.28 8.17
C ASP A 92 -1.00 -0.07 6.67
N SER A 93 -1.81 -0.95 6.10
CA SER A 93 -2.02 -1.00 4.65
C SER A 93 -3.03 0.05 4.23
N PHE A 94 -4.10 0.20 5.01
CA PHE A 94 -5.04 1.30 4.84
C PHE A 94 -4.37 2.65 5.08
N THR A 95 -3.61 2.78 6.16
CA THR A 95 -2.97 4.06 6.53
C THR A 95 -1.98 4.51 5.48
N GLN A 96 -1.21 3.62 4.87
CA GLN A 96 -0.36 3.95 3.72
C GLN A 96 -1.17 4.46 2.51
N MET A 97 -2.33 3.86 2.22
CA MET A 97 -3.23 4.33 1.16
C MET A 97 -3.80 5.71 1.48
N ALA A 98 -4.16 5.95 2.74
CA ALA A 98 -4.77 7.17 3.24
C ALA A 98 -3.74 8.25 3.66
N TRP A 99 -2.44 7.99 3.51
CA TRP A 99 -1.39 8.87 4.02
C TRP A 99 -1.43 10.24 3.35
N ALA A 100 -1.61 11.29 4.16
CA ALA A 100 -1.98 12.62 3.69
C ALA A 100 -0.86 13.33 2.91
N THR A 101 0.41 12.96 3.11
CA THR A 101 1.57 13.56 2.43
C THR A 101 2.04 12.75 1.23
N THR A 102 1.57 11.51 1.03
CA THR A 102 1.90 10.75 -0.19
C THR A 102 1.33 11.45 -1.42
N ARG A 103 2.17 11.66 -2.43
CA ARG A 103 1.82 12.34 -3.71
C ARG A 103 2.04 11.47 -4.92
N ARG A 104 2.81 10.39 -4.80
CA ARG A 104 3.22 9.52 -5.90
C ARG A 104 3.01 8.07 -5.52
N LEU A 105 2.62 7.26 -6.49
CA LEU A 105 2.59 5.81 -6.33
C LEU A 105 2.96 5.11 -7.63
N GLY A 106 3.41 3.87 -7.52
CA GLY A 106 3.56 2.96 -8.65
C GLY A 106 3.37 1.53 -8.16
N CYS A 107 2.71 0.70 -8.97
CA CYS A 107 2.36 -0.66 -8.58
C CYS A 107 2.65 -1.66 -9.69
N ALA A 108 2.92 -2.89 -9.29
CA ALA A 108 3.13 -4.00 -10.21
C ALA A 108 2.44 -5.26 -9.72
N VAL A 109 2.09 -6.13 -10.66
CA VAL A 109 1.52 -7.44 -10.39
C VAL A 109 2.37 -8.48 -11.09
N ALA A 110 2.90 -9.44 -10.33
CA ALA A 110 3.58 -10.61 -10.87
C ALA A 110 2.75 -11.86 -10.61
N ARG A 111 2.66 -12.78 -11.58
CA ARG A 111 2.05 -14.10 -11.37
C ARG A 111 3.15 -15.10 -11.02
N CYS A 112 3.05 -15.71 -9.85
CA CYS A 112 4.04 -16.56 -9.22
C CYS A 112 3.37 -17.86 -8.75
N ASN A 113 3.78 -19.03 -9.27
CA ASN A 113 3.30 -20.34 -8.83
C ASN A 113 1.76 -20.42 -8.71
N GLY A 114 1.06 -19.96 -9.75
CA GLY A 114 -0.41 -19.97 -9.81
C GLY A 114 -1.13 -18.83 -9.07
N ARG A 115 -0.44 -18.07 -8.21
CA ARG A 115 -0.98 -16.93 -7.45
C ARG A 115 -0.45 -15.60 -7.98
N TYR A 116 -1.04 -14.48 -7.58
CA TYR A 116 -0.53 -13.15 -7.91
C TYR A 116 0.12 -12.50 -6.68
N ASN A 117 1.30 -11.93 -6.88
CA ASN A 117 1.99 -11.06 -5.94
C ASN A 117 1.80 -9.61 -6.42
N VAL A 118 1.01 -8.83 -5.68
CA VAL A 118 0.73 -7.42 -6.00
C VAL A 118 1.53 -6.54 -5.05
N VAL A 119 2.30 -5.60 -5.59
CA VAL A 119 3.12 -4.67 -4.81
C VAL A 119 2.84 -3.24 -5.27
N CYS A 120 2.62 -2.33 -4.33
CA CYS A 120 2.56 -0.89 -4.57
C CYS A 120 3.60 -0.16 -3.74
N ARG A 121 4.28 0.82 -4.33
CA ARG A 121 5.21 1.75 -3.66
C ARG A 121 4.63 3.15 -3.61
N TYR A 122 4.94 3.87 -2.54
CA TYR A 122 4.38 5.19 -2.23
C TYR A 122 5.47 6.18 -1.86
N SER A 123 5.37 7.42 -2.33
CA SER A 123 6.26 8.53 -1.97
C SER A 123 5.46 9.83 -1.81
N GLU A 124 5.67 10.65 -0.77
CA GLU A 124 6.53 10.44 0.40
C GLU A 124 5.95 9.40 1.37
N ARG A 125 6.83 8.81 2.19
CA ARG A 125 6.52 7.69 3.11
C ARG A 125 5.69 8.12 4.32
#